data_AF-A0A9E0ZV05-F1
#
_entry.id   AF-A0A9E0ZV05-F1
#
_cell.length_a   1.000
_cell.length_b   1.000
_cell.length_c   1.000
_cell.angle_alpha   90.00
_cell.angle_beta   90.00
_cell.angle_gamma   90.00
#
_symmetry.space_group_name_H-M   'P 1'
#
loop_
_entity.id
_entity.type
_entity.pdbx_description
1 polymer ?
#
loop_
_entity_poly.entity_id
_entity_poly.type
_entity_poly.pdbx_seq_one_letter_code
_entity_poly.pdbx_strand_id
1 'polypeptide(L)' 'MKAKIISFDEVLDSIKSGNIKNIYLVDIWEKWVRKLSDLGIVYLVEEREDNIFIKAELDGE' A
#
# COMPACT_ATOMS: atom_id res chain seq x y z
N MET A 1 3.04 -0.83 17.09
CA MET A 1 2.58 -0.97 15.69
C MET A 1 2.02 0.38 15.27
N LYS A 2 2.69 1.01 14.32
CA LYS A 2 2.28 2.31 13.75
C LYS A 2 1.87 2.11 12.30
N ALA A 3 0.84 2.84 11.90
CA ALA A 3 0.40 2.88 10.52
C ALA A 3 0.52 4.33 10.03
N LYS A 4 1.08 4.50 8.82
CA LYS A 4 1.17 5.80 8.15
C LYS A 4 0.45 5.70 6.81
N ILE A 5 -0.44 6.65 6.53
CA ILE A 5 -0.99 6.84 5.18
C ILE A 5 0.15 7.38 4.31
N ILE A 6 0.41 6.73 3.18
CA ILE A 6 1.44 7.10 2.22
C ILE A 6 0.83 7.50 0.88
N SER A 7 1.50 8.39 0.17
CA SER A 7 1.13 8.80 -1.18
C SER A 7 1.40 7.71 -2.21
N PHE A 8 0.76 7.81 -3.38
CA PHE A 8 1.03 6.91 -4.50
C PHE A 8 2.49 7.01 -4.99
N ASP A 9 3.10 8.20 -4.94
CA ASP A 9 4.51 8.37 -5.29
C ASP A 9 5.44 7.59 -4.33
N GLU A 10 5.18 7.64 -3.02
CA GLU A 10 5.90 6.83 -2.03
C GLU A 10 5.74 5.32 -2.29
N VAL A 11 4.58 4.89 -2.79
CA VAL A 11 4.33 3.49 -3.20
C VAL A 11 5.18 3.13 -4.41
N LEU A 12 5.21 3.98 -5.44
CA LEU A 12 6.02 3.75 -6.64
C LEU A 12 7.52 3.69 -6.32
N ASP A 13 8.01 4.56 -5.43
CA ASP A 13 9.41 4.55 -5.01
C ASP A 13 9.75 3.30 -4.18
N SER A 14 8.79 2.81 -3.38
CA SER A 14 8.90 1.52 -2.68
C SER A 14 8.96 0.33 -3.64
N ILE A 15 8.19 0.37 -4.74
CA ILE A 15 8.23 -0.64 -5.82
C ILE A 15 9.58 -0.59 -6.55
N LYS A 16 10.06 0.60 -6.93
CA LYS A 16 11.36 0.78 -7.62
C LYS A 16 12.53 0.27 -6.78
N SER A 17 12.49 0.49 -5.46
CA SER A 17 13.51 0.03 -4.52
C SER A 17 13.36 -1.45 -4.13
N GLY A 18 12.30 -2.13 -4.58
CA GLY A 18 11.98 -3.51 -4.22
C GLY A 18 11.52 -3.69 -2.76
N ASN A 19 11.27 -2.60 -2.03
CA ASN A 19 10.89 -2.62 -0.62
C ASN A 19 9.40 -2.31 -0.44
N ILE A 20 8.55 -3.23 -0.86
CA ILE A 20 7.08 -3.13 -0.71
C ILE A 20 6.55 -3.75 0.58
N LYS A 21 7.45 -4.09 1.52
CA LYS A 21 7.09 -4.80 2.75
C LYS A 21 6.14 -3.95 3.59
N ASN A 22 5.08 -4.59 4.07
CA ASN A 22 4.07 -3.99 4.93
C ASN A 22 3.33 -2.78 4.32
N ILE A 23 3.26 -2.68 2.99
CA ILE A 23 2.37 -1.73 2.32
C ILE A 23 1.05 -2.44 2.00
N TYR A 24 -0.05 -1.76 2.30
CA TYR A 24 -1.41 -2.24 2.14
C TYR A 24 -2.22 -1.24 1.33
N LEU A 25 -3.06 -1.77 0.45
CA LEU A 25 -4.14 -1.07 -0.21
C LEU A 25 -5.41 -1.26 0.61
N VAL A 26 -6.07 -0.17 0.97
CA VAL A 26 -7.32 -0.15 1.72
C VAL A 26 -8.41 0.46 0.86
N ASP A 27 -9.40 -0.36 0.56
CA ASP A 27 -10.63 0.06 -0.11
C ASP A 27 -11.66 0.45 0.95
N ILE A 28 -12.02 1.73 0.97
CA ILE A 28 -12.97 2.29 1.94
C ILE A 28 -14.40 1.88 1.59
N TRP A 29 -14.70 1.70 0.31
CA TRP A 29 -16.04 1.43 -0.20
C TRP A 29 -16.40 -0.04 -0.05
N GLU A 30 -15.51 -0.91 -0.51
CA GLU A 30 -15.69 -2.36 -0.50
C GLU A 30 -15.16 -3.01 0.79
N LYS A 31 -14.58 -2.21 1.71
CA LYS A 31 -14.18 -2.60 3.08
C LYS A 31 -13.18 -3.76 3.13
N TRP A 32 -12.27 -3.85 2.17
CA TRP A 32 -11.21 -4.85 2.16
C TRP A 32 -9.82 -4.22 2.23
N VAL A 33 -8.87 -5.04 2.64
CA VAL A 33 -7.45 -4.68 2.73
C VAL A 33 -6.63 -5.75 2.01
N ARG A 34 -5.74 -5.34 1.12
CA ARG A 34 -4.80 -6.24 0.44
C ARG A 34 -3.37 -5.78 0.61
N LYS A 35 -2.44 -6.73 0.69
CA LYS A 35 -1.01 -6.43 0.66
C LYS A 35 -0.61 -6.03 -0.74
N LEU A 36 0.27 -5.04 -0.83
CA LEU A 36 0.82 -4.60 -2.11
C LEU A 36 1.57 -5.73 -2.84
N SER A 37 2.19 -6.65 -2.09
CA SER A 37 2.90 -7.83 -2.63
C SER A 37 2.02 -8.78 -3.42
N ASP A 38 0.72 -8.76 -3.17
CA ASP A 38 -0.23 -9.71 -3.75
C ASP A 38 -0.94 -9.09 -4.97
N LEU A 39 -0.59 -7.86 -5.34
CA LEU A 39 -1.22 -7.06 -6.39
C LEU A 39 -0.30 -6.90 -7.60
N GLY A 40 -0.89 -6.97 -8.79
CA GLY A 40 -0.20 -6.60 -10.03
C GLY A 40 -0.11 -5.08 -10.21
N ILE A 41 0.93 -4.61 -10.90
CA ILE A 41 1.13 -3.17 -11.18
C ILE A 41 -0.06 -2.55 -11.91
N VAL A 42 -0.69 -3.28 -12.84
CA VAL A 42 -1.87 -2.81 -13.58
C VAL A 42 -3.03 -2.47 -12.64
N TYR A 43 -3.30 -3.35 -11.68
CA TYR A 43 -4.36 -3.17 -10.69
C TYR A 43 -4.12 -1.92 -9.82
N LEU A 44 -2.86 -1.61 -9.48
CA LEU A 44 -2.53 -0.43 -8.69
C LEU A 44 -2.82 0.89 -9.41
N VAL A 45 -2.72 0.90 -10.74
CA VAL A 45 -3.02 2.10 -11.53
C VAL A 45 -4.53 2.35 -11.59
N GLU A 46 -5.32 1.28 -11.68
CA GLU A 46 -6.80 1.36 -11.68
C GLU A 46 -7.33 1.81 -10.32
N GLU A 47 -6.79 1.26 -9.23
CA GLU A 47 -7.28 1.48 -7.87
C GLU A 47 -6.74 2.76 -7.21
N ARG A 48 -5.92 3.57 -7.90
CA ARG A 48 -5.19 4.69 -7.27
C ARG A 48 -6.08 5.84 -6.77
N GLU A 49 -7.27 6.02 -7.34
CA GLU A 49 -8.12 7.20 -7.09
C GLU A 49 -9.08 6.99 -5.91
N ASP A 50 -9.52 5.75 -5.70
CA ASP A 50 -10.56 5.42 -4.71
C ASP A 50 -10.03 4.73 -3.44
N ASN A 51 -8.72 4.46 -3.38
CA ASN A 51 -8.11 3.70 -2.30
C ASN A 51 -7.06 4.49 -1.52
N ILE A 52 -6.82 4.03 -0.28
CA ILE A 52 -5.77 4.56 0.59
C ILE A 52 -4.63 3.55 0.68
N PHE A 53 -3.40 4.04 0.57
CA PHE A 53 -2.21 3.26 0.85
C PHE A 53 -1.74 3.47 2.28
N ILE A 54 -1.54 2.36 3.00
CA ILE A 54 -1.05 2.37 4.38
C ILE A 54 0.23 1.57 4.45
N LYS A 55 1.28 2.18 5.01
CA LYS A 55 2.48 1.47 5.43
C LYS A 55 2.38 1.17 6.92
N ALA A 56 2.43 -0.12 7.26
CA ALA A 56 2.47 -0.57 8.64
C ALA A 56 3.93 -0.81 9.06
N GLU A 57 4.38 -0.08 10.07
CA GLU A 57 5.65 -0.35 10.73
C GLU A 57 5.33 -1.10 12.03
N LEU A 58 5.83 -2.34 12.11
CA LEU A 58 5.98 -2.98 13.40
C LEU A 58 7.07 -2.19 14.11
N ASP A 59 6.69 -1.32 15.07
CA ASP A 59 7.66 -0.84 16.06
C ASP A 59 8.36 -2.11 16.59
N GLY A 60 9.68 -2.15 16.44
CA GLY A 60 10.48 -3.35 16.71
C GLY A 60 10.23 -3.95 18.09
N GLU A 61 10.47 -5.26 18.18
CA GLU A 61 11.06 -5.87 19.38
C GLU A 61 12.33 -5.12 19.80
#